data_AF-A0A5E4MAI8-F1
#
_entry.id   AF-A0A5E4MAI8-F1
#
_cell.length_a   1.000
_cell.length_b   1.000
_cell.length_c   1.000
_cell.angle_alpha   90.00
_cell.angle_beta   90.00
_cell.angle_gamma   90.00
#
_symmetry.space_group_name_H-M   'P 1'
#
loop_
_entity.id
_entity.type
_entity.pdbx_description
1 polymer ?
#
loop_
_entity_poly.entity_id
_entity_poly.type
_entity_poly.pdbx_seq_one_letter_code
_entity_poly.pdbx_strand_id
1 'polypeptide(L)'
;MIIKSIWTYGIQLWGCASKSNIEIIQRCQNIALRTIVAVYRYDRNDIVHRDMMIPFVQDEITKFARKHEKRLDQHTNPAAIQLLDNSLDIRRLKRRRPYDLV
;
A
#
# COMPACT_ATOMS: atom_id res chain seq x y z
N MET A 1 -12.55 9.31 9.30
CA MET A 1 -11.51 8.60 8.52
C MET A 1 -12.03 7.26 7.95
N ILE A 2 -13.21 7.25 7.33
CA ILE A 2 -13.91 6.01 6.93
C ILE A 2 -13.26 5.37 5.68
N ILE A 3 -12.81 6.19 4.74
CA ILE A 3 -12.19 5.71 3.49
C ILE A 3 -10.90 4.94 3.76
N LYS A 4 -10.05 5.43 4.69
CA LYS A 4 -8.82 4.71 5.08
C LYS A 4 -9.15 3.32 5.60
N SER A 5 -10.10 3.19 6.52
CA SER A 5 -10.52 1.88 7.06
C SER A 5 -10.95 0.90 5.97
N ILE A 6 -11.72 1.38 4.99
CA ILE A 6 -12.27 0.54 3.91
C ILE A 6 -11.16 -0.05 3.04
N TRP A 7 -10.23 0.77 2.53
CA TRP A 7 -9.19 0.25 1.64
C TRP A 7 -8.06 -0.43 2.41
N THR A 8 -7.80 -0.05 3.67
CA THR A 8 -6.74 -0.68 4.49
C THR A 8 -6.96 -2.18 4.66
N TYR A 9 -8.22 -2.61 4.84
CA TYR A 9 -8.54 -4.03 4.93
C TYR A 9 -8.18 -4.79 3.64
N GLY A 10 -8.42 -4.17 2.49
CA GLY A 10 -8.14 -4.75 1.19
C GLY A 10 -6.67 -4.72 0.76
N ILE A 11 -5.77 -4.01 1.46
CA ILE A 11 -4.36 -3.84 1.03
C ILE A 11 -3.68 -5.20 0.78
N GLN A 12 -4.00 -6.23 1.55
CA GLN A 12 -3.42 -7.56 1.35
C GLN A 12 -3.84 -8.19 0.02
N LEU A 13 -5.02 -7.83 -0.51
CA LEU A 13 -5.55 -8.33 -1.76
C LEU A 13 -5.09 -7.49 -2.96
N TRP A 14 -5.18 -6.17 -2.87
CA TRP A 14 -4.91 -5.26 -4.00
C TRP A 14 -3.58 -4.50 -3.87
N GLY A 15 -2.81 -4.65 -2.81
CA GLY A 15 -1.53 -3.96 -2.62
C GLY A 15 -0.47 -4.29 -3.68
N CYS A 16 -0.62 -5.46 -4.34
CA CYS A 16 0.19 -5.88 -5.48
C CYS A 16 -0.46 -5.56 -6.85
N ALA A 17 -1.54 -4.78 -6.88
CA ALA A 17 -2.22 -4.40 -8.12
C ALA A 17 -1.32 -3.56 -9.02
N SER A 18 -1.77 -3.37 -10.27
CA SER A 18 -1.07 -2.48 -11.20
C SER A 18 -1.00 -1.06 -10.65
N LYS A 19 0.06 -0.33 -11.04
CA LYS A 19 0.25 1.07 -10.68
C LYS A 19 -0.98 1.94 -11.01
N SER A 20 -1.60 1.69 -12.16
CA SER A 20 -2.83 2.38 -12.60
C SER A 20 -3.99 2.22 -11.61
N ASN A 21 -4.17 1.03 -11.03
CA ASN A 21 -5.24 0.77 -10.07
C ASN A 21 -4.94 1.43 -8.72
N ILE A 22 -3.69 1.41 -8.27
CA ILE A 22 -3.25 2.12 -7.06
C ILE A 22 -3.45 3.63 -7.22
N GLU A 23 -3.14 4.19 -8.39
CA GLU A 23 -3.37 5.61 -8.70
C GLU A 23 -4.86 6.00 -8.71
N ILE A 24 -5.77 5.09 -9.07
CA ILE A 24 -7.22 5.33 -8.93
C ILE A 24 -7.58 5.48 -7.44
N ILE A 25 -7.09 4.57 -6.59
CA ILE A 25 -7.35 4.62 -5.14
C ILE A 25 -6.74 5.88 -4.52
N GLN A 26 -5.53 6.27 -4.94
CA GLN A 26 -4.90 7.51 -4.50
C GLN A 26 -5.72 8.74 -4.88
N ARG A 27 -6.27 8.79 -6.10
CA ARG A 27 -7.16 9.88 -6.52
C ARG A 27 -8.42 9.95 -5.67
N CYS A 28 -9.04 8.81 -5.36
CA CYS A 28 -10.18 8.76 -4.46
C CYS A 28 -9.83 9.30 -3.06
N GLN A 29 -8.65 8.93 -2.51
CA GLN A 29 -8.17 9.48 -1.25
C GLN A 29 -7.98 11.00 -1.35
N ASN A 30 -7.30 11.50 -2.38
CA ASN A 30 -7.03 12.93 -2.55
C ASN A 30 -8.30 13.76 -2.67
N ILE A 31 -9.32 13.26 -3.38
CA ILE A 31 -10.63 13.93 -3.50
C ILE A 31 -11.29 14.02 -2.13
N ALA A 32 -11.33 12.91 -1.39
CA ALA A 32 -11.93 12.90 -0.06
C ALA A 32 -11.23 13.83 0.93
N LEU A 33 -9.89 13.83 0.93
CA LEU A 33 -9.10 14.72 1.77
C LEU A 33 -9.39 16.19 1.45
N ARG A 34 -9.40 16.57 0.17
CA ARG A 34 -9.76 17.94 -0.24
C ARG A 34 -11.16 18.34 0.21
N THR A 35 -12.14 17.45 0.05
CA THR A 35 -13.52 17.72 0.48
C THR A 35 -13.62 17.94 1.99
N ILE A 36 -12.85 17.19 2.79
CA ILE A 36 -12.89 17.31 4.26
C ILE A 36 -12.29 18.63 4.75
N VAL A 37 -11.16 19.06 4.18
CA VAL A 37 -10.47 20.30 4.62
C VAL A 37 -10.86 21.51 3.78
N ALA A 38 -11.80 21.36 2.85
CA ALA A 38 -12.28 22.42 1.95
C ALA A 38 -11.14 23.12 1.18
N VAL A 39 -10.15 22.34 0.76
CA VAL A 39 -8.95 22.82 0.03
C VAL A 39 -9.26 22.95 -1.46
N TYR A 40 -8.66 23.93 -2.15
CA TYR A 40 -8.88 24.12 -3.58
C TYR A 40 -8.25 22.99 -4.42
N ARG A 41 -8.74 22.85 -5.66
CA ARG A 41 -8.22 21.84 -6.60
C ARG A 41 -6.77 22.10 -7.02
N TYR A 42 -6.36 23.36 -7.08
CA TYR A 42 -5.01 23.75 -7.50
C TYR A 42 -3.96 23.58 -6.39
N ASP A 43 -4.39 23.43 -5.14
CA ASP A 43 -3.48 23.16 -4.03
C ASP A 43 -2.81 21.81 -4.22
N ARG A 44 -1.52 21.76 -3.90
CA ARG A 44 -0.71 20.57 -4.12
C ARG A 44 -1.08 19.47 -3.13
N ASN A 45 -1.15 18.24 -3.62
CA ASN A 45 -1.51 17.09 -2.78
C ASN A 45 -0.52 16.88 -1.63
N ASP A 46 0.77 17.09 -1.85
CA ASP A 46 1.82 16.90 -0.85
C ASP A 46 1.66 17.81 0.37
N ILE A 47 1.20 19.05 0.17
CA ILE A 47 0.89 19.98 1.26
C ILE A 47 -0.28 19.44 2.09
N VAL A 48 -1.38 19.06 1.42
CA VAL A 48 -2.57 18.51 2.08
C VAL A 48 -2.23 17.24 2.88
N HIS A 49 -1.42 16.35 2.31
CA HIS A 49 -0.98 15.12 2.98
C HIS A 49 -0.08 15.40 4.19
N ARG A 50 0.83 16.38 4.07
CA ARG A 50 1.72 16.80 5.15
C ARG A 50 0.94 17.42 6.30
N ASP A 51 0.06 18.37 6.00
CA ASP A 51 -0.71 19.12 6.99
C ASP A 51 -1.70 18.22 7.74
N MET A 52 -2.32 17.26 7.04
CA MET A 52 -3.19 16.27 7.67
C MET A 52 -2.42 15.11 8.33
N MET A 53 -1.11 15.02 8.14
CA MET A 53 -0.27 13.89 8.56
C MET A 53 -0.79 12.53 8.04
N ILE A 54 -1.34 12.50 6.82
CA ILE A 54 -1.88 11.28 6.20
C ILE A 54 -0.91 10.79 5.12
N PRO A 55 -0.37 9.57 5.21
CA PRO A 55 0.51 9.01 4.19
C PRO A 55 -0.24 8.75 2.88
N PHE A 56 0.52 8.65 1.79
CA PHE A 56 -0.02 8.21 0.50
C PHE A 56 -0.39 6.71 0.57
N VAL A 57 -1.26 6.28 -0.33
CA VAL A 57 -1.66 4.87 -0.47
C VAL A 57 -0.44 3.98 -0.66
N GLN A 58 0.52 4.42 -1.49
CA GLN A 58 1.74 3.67 -1.77
C GLN A 58 2.59 3.45 -0.51
N ASP A 59 2.73 4.46 0.34
CA ASP A 59 3.50 4.36 1.58
C ASP A 59 2.86 3.37 2.55
N GLU A 60 1.52 3.37 2.64
CA GLU A 60 0.80 2.39 3.44
C GLU A 60 0.96 0.98 2.87
N ILE A 61 0.88 0.78 1.55
CA ILE A 61 1.16 -0.53 0.94
C ILE A 61 2.54 -1.05 1.34
N THR A 62 3.58 -0.24 1.20
CA THR A 62 4.96 -0.62 1.57
C THR A 62 5.09 -0.89 3.08
N LYS A 63 4.43 -0.09 3.92
CA LYS A 63 4.40 -0.31 5.38
C LYS A 63 3.73 -1.65 5.73
N PHE A 64 2.64 -2.00 5.07
CA PHE A 64 1.96 -3.28 5.26
C PHE A 64 2.78 -4.46 4.74
N ALA A 65 3.46 -4.31 3.60
CA ALA A 65 4.36 -5.32 3.05
C ALA A 65 5.51 -5.62 4.03
N ARG A 66 6.19 -4.59 4.54
CA ARG A 66 7.25 -4.72 5.57
C ARG A 66 6.75 -5.35 6.85
N LYS A 67 5.55 -4.99 7.30
CA LYS A 67 4.94 -5.60 8.49
C LYS A 67 4.65 -7.08 8.25
N HIS A 68 4.25 -7.46 7.05
CA HIS A 68 4.02 -8.86 6.71
C HIS A 68 5.31 -9.66 6.64
N GLU A 69 6.34 -9.12 6.01
CA GLU A 69 7.69 -9.72 5.96
C GLU A 69 8.23 -9.99 7.37
N LYS A 70 8.24 -8.98 8.24
CA LYS A 70 8.66 -9.14 9.65
C LYS A 70 7.85 -10.20 10.41
N ARG A 71 6.55 -10.31 10.10
CA ARG A 71 5.69 -11.34 10.70
C ARG A 71 6.04 -12.75 10.22
N LEU A 72 6.47 -12.91 8.97
CA LEU A 72 6.92 -14.19 8.44
C LEU A 72 8.27 -14.59 9.06
N ASP A 73 9.19 -13.64 9.17
CA ASP A 73 10.51 -13.84 9.78
C ASP A 73 10.43 -14.27 11.26
N GLN A 74 9.54 -13.62 12.03
CA GLN A 74 9.33 -13.93 13.45
C GLN A 74 8.41 -15.13 13.70
N HIS A 75 7.91 -15.78 12.65
CA HIS A 75 6.91 -16.82 12.79
C HIS A 75 7.54 -18.12 13.32
N THR A 76 6.89 -18.78 14.28
CA THR A 76 7.39 -20.03 14.89
C THR A 76 7.55 -21.17 13.87
N ASN A 77 6.69 -21.18 12.84
CA ASN A 77 6.75 -22.20 11.79
C ASN A 77 7.88 -21.89 10.78
N PRO A 78 8.90 -22.75 10.65
CA PRO A 78 10.00 -22.54 9.69
C PRO A 78 9.54 -22.50 8.23
N ALA A 79 8.42 -23.15 7.89
CA ALA A 79 7.85 -23.09 6.55
C ALA A 79 7.34 -21.67 6.18
N ALA A 80 7.01 -20.84 7.17
CA ALA A 80 6.61 -19.45 6.92
C ALA A 80 7.82 -18.58 6.51
N ILE A 81 8.99 -18.82 7.11
CA ILE A 81 10.24 -18.14 6.75
C ILE A 81 10.66 -18.52 5.33
N GLN A 82 10.45 -19.79 4.92
CA GLN A 82 10.73 -20.24 3.55
C GLN A 82 9.94 -19.47 2.47
N LEU A 83 8.80 -18.86 2.80
CA LEU A 83 8.05 -18.01 1.85
C LEU A 83 8.78 -16.71 1.49
N LEU A 84 9.82 -16.32 2.26
CA LEU A 84 10.69 -15.19 1.95
C LEU A 84 11.80 -15.56 0.97
N ASP A 85 12.06 -16.85 0.73
CA ASP A 85 13.06 -17.29 -0.23
C ASP A 85 12.53 -17.16 -1.66
N ASN A 86 13.19 -16.30 -2.44
CA ASN A 86 12.85 -16.01 -3.83
C ASN A 86 13.93 -16.47 -4.82
N SER A 87 14.90 -17.27 -4.36
CA SER A 87 16.06 -17.70 -5.15
C SER A 87 15.71 -18.51 -6.41
N LEU A 88 14.55 -19.19 -6.42
CA LEU A 88 14.08 -20.03 -7.51
C LEU A 88 12.85 -19.46 -8.26
N ASP A 89 12.60 -18.15 -8.14
CA ASP A 89 11.37 -17.55 -8.67
C ASP A 89 11.37 -17.38 -10.20
N ILE A 90 10.93 -18.43 -10.90
CA ILE A 90 10.72 -18.43 -12.35
C ILE A 90 9.34 -17.85 -12.66
N ARG A 91 9.32 -16.64 -13.23
CA ARG A 91 8.06 -15.92 -13.51
C ARG A 91 7.65 -15.99 -14.98
N ARG A 92 6.43 -16.47 -15.24
CA ARG A 92 5.76 -16.33 -16.55
C ARG A 92 5.16 -14.94 -16.77
N LEU A 93 4.58 -14.33 -15.72
CA LEU A 93 3.86 -13.05 -15.81
C LEU A 93 4.58 -11.95 -15.01
N LYS A 94 4.59 -10.73 -15.55
CA LYS A 94 5.13 -9.52 -14.89
C LYS A 94 4.13 -8.97 -13.85
N ARG A 95 3.86 -9.73 -12.79
CA ARG A 95 3.04 -9.30 -11.65
C ARG A 95 3.94 -8.89 -10.49
N ARG A 96 3.56 -7.84 -9.77
CA ARG A 96 4.20 -7.48 -8.50
C ARG A 96 3.82 -8.51 -7.44
N ARG A 97 4.80 -8.91 -6.64
CA ARG A 97 4.64 -9.79 -5.48
C ARG A 97 4.91 -9.01 -4.19
N PRO A 98 4.50 -9.53 -3.03
CA PRO A 98 4.67 -8.84 -1.75
C PRO A 98 6.12 -8.45 -1.42
N TYR A 99 7.09 -9.28 -1.75
CA TYR A 99 8.52 -9.00 -1.53
C TYR A 99 9.11 -8.00 -2.53
N ASP A 100 8.46 -7.75 -3.67
CA ASP A 100 8.87 -6.67 -4.60
C ASP A 100 8.47 -5.26 -4.08
N LEU A 101 7.71 -5.20 -2.97
CA LEU A 101 7.17 -3.95 -2.40
C LEU A 101 7.98 -3.42 -1.21
N VAL A 102 8.95 -4.19 -0.72
CA VAL A 102 9.68 -3.93 0.53
C VAL A 102 11.02 -3.24 0.28
#